data_AF-A0A250K6D5-F1
#
_entry.id   AF-A0A250K6D5-F1
#
_cell.length_a   1.000
_cell.length_b   1.000
_cell.length_c   1.000
_cell.angle_alpha   90.00
_cell.angle_beta   90.00
_cell.angle_gamma   90.00
#
_symmetry.space_group_name_H-M   'P 1'
#
loop_
_entity.id
_entity.type
_entity.pdbx_description
1 polymer ?
#
loop_
_entity_poly.entity_id
_entity_poly.type
_entity_poly.pdbx_seq_one_letter_code
_entity_poly.pdbx_strand_id
1 'polypeptide(L)'
;MSEAARIIQAALARAAEAAAGPPGSVPAQDGVWRRRLVIGDPQADLAQVLAILAHHGLLAADGLLHSDVQLISVGDHFDWGKPPERESAAASGLALVAWLAAHPANQAVMLLGNHDLGRAGELAGFTDARFAEAQAEADRIYPGGDADDAAEQAYLARWPQVPSAELVARDFGNFREVQRAWVEHLLRVRRFRVAHAAASDVLVLHAGVTREDLDVTRLPDAHRADAWRVAAALNAALDAAVAAWTRGPLRIPGLHHPGNAAQGEGTGVFYQRPSLLPEDAERVRGTPRRRFDPRRLPPGLTQVVGHTRDKRSRAMLGLSPTGARDGVLRHLVTDGTRVDYAHGAPPPPTPGAAVLVFTDGAMRECPAPDYELLDLDTRAAAIAPRPEGR
;
A
#
# COMPACT_ATOMS: atom_id res chain seq x y z
N MET A 1 -27.38 8.41 -18.90
CA MET A 1 -26.15 8.18 -18.12
C MET A 1 -25.94 9.38 -17.21
N SER A 2 -25.73 9.19 -15.90
CA SER A 2 -25.49 10.29 -14.96
C SER A 2 -24.17 10.99 -15.26
N GLU A 3 -23.96 12.21 -14.76
CA GLU A 3 -22.69 12.92 -14.90
C GLU A 3 -21.53 12.11 -14.29
N ALA A 4 -21.71 11.57 -13.08
CA ALA A 4 -20.72 10.72 -12.43
C ALA A 4 -20.34 9.50 -13.30
N ALA A 5 -21.32 8.85 -13.93
CA ALA A 5 -21.05 7.73 -14.83
C ALA A 5 -20.25 8.17 -16.07
N ARG A 6 -20.51 9.35 -16.64
CA ARG A 6 -19.71 9.88 -17.75
C ARG A 6 -18.25 10.13 -17.35
N ILE A 7 -18.04 10.73 -16.19
CA ILE A 7 -16.70 11.03 -15.65
C ILE A 7 -15.91 9.75 -15.40
N ILE A 8 -16.55 8.74 -14.79
CA ILE A 8 -15.92 7.44 -14.54
C ILE A 8 -15.55 6.75 -15.87
N GLN A 9 -16.42 6.79 -16.88
CA GLN A 9 -16.11 6.23 -18.20
C GLN A 9 -14.93 6.95 -18.87
N ALA A 10 -14.83 8.28 -18.76
CA ALA A 10 -13.68 9.03 -19.26
C ALA A 10 -12.39 8.62 -18.54
N ALA A 11 -12.43 8.45 -17.21
CA ALA A 11 -11.29 8.02 -16.42
C ALA A 11 -10.84 6.58 -16.77
N LEU A 12 -11.79 5.66 -16.96
CA LEU A 12 -11.49 4.30 -17.43
C LEU A 12 -10.85 4.30 -18.82
N ALA A 13 -11.34 5.13 -19.74
CA ALA A 13 -10.75 5.26 -21.07
C ALA A 13 -9.31 5.79 -21.00
N ARG A 14 -9.04 6.80 -20.15
CA ARG A 14 -7.69 7.31 -19.91
C ARG A 14 -6.75 6.27 -19.32
N ALA A 15 -7.23 5.51 -18.35
CA ALA A 15 -6.45 4.43 -17.74
C ALA A 15 -6.08 3.35 -18.76
N ALA A 16 -7.03 2.95 -19.61
CA ALA A 16 -6.80 1.99 -20.67
C ALA A 16 -5.82 2.52 -21.73
N GLU A 17 -5.96 3.77 -22.15
CA GLU A 17 -5.03 4.45 -23.08
C GLU A 17 -3.60 4.45 -22.52
N ALA A 18 -3.44 4.85 -21.25
CA ALA A 18 -2.14 4.89 -20.59
C ALA A 18 -1.52 3.48 -20.44
N ALA A 19 -2.31 2.48 -20.06
CA ALA A 19 -1.83 1.11 -19.85
C ALA A 19 -1.48 0.37 -21.14
N ALA A 20 -2.10 0.74 -22.27
CA ALA A 20 -1.78 0.18 -23.59
C ALA A 20 -0.42 0.68 -24.13
N GLY A 21 0.05 1.83 -23.63
CA GLY A 21 1.35 2.39 -23.98
C GLY A 21 2.53 1.73 -23.23
N PRO A 22 3.77 2.10 -23.58
CA PRO A 22 4.93 1.75 -22.78
C PRO A 22 4.86 2.40 -21.39
N PRO A 23 5.56 1.86 -20.38
CA PRO A 23 5.68 2.50 -19.08
C PRO A 23 6.10 3.97 -19.19
N GLY A 24 5.35 4.85 -18.53
CA GLY A 24 5.59 6.28 -18.55
C GLY A 24 5.22 6.94 -17.21
N SER A 25 5.68 8.17 -17.03
CA SER A 25 5.34 9.01 -15.89
C SER A 25 5.37 10.48 -16.28
N VAL A 26 4.41 11.25 -15.80
CA VAL A 26 4.44 12.71 -15.92
C VAL A 26 5.30 13.29 -14.78
N PRO A 27 6.25 14.19 -15.06
CA PRO A 27 7.07 14.82 -14.03
C PRO A 27 6.22 15.70 -13.10
N ALA A 28 6.79 16.08 -11.96
CA ALA A 28 6.15 17.05 -11.06
C ALA A 28 5.93 18.40 -11.79
N GLN A 29 4.86 19.09 -11.44
CA GLN A 29 4.49 20.40 -11.99
C GLN A 29 4.11 21.36 -10.87
N ASP A 30 4.26 22.66 -11.10
CA ASP A 30 3.77 23.65 -10.16
C ASP A 30 2.24 23.57 -10.06
N GLY A 31 1.73 23.54 -8.83
CA GLY A 31 0.31 23.42 -8.57
C GLY A 31 -0.03 23.85 -7.14
N VAL A 32 -1.25 24.32 -6.96
CA VAL A 32 -1.80 24.67 -5.65
C VAL A 32 -2.94 23.70 -5.36
N TRP A 33 -2.67 22.78 -4.45
CA TRP A 33 -3.63 21.73 -4.07
C TRP A 33 -4.45 22.23 -2.88
N ARG A 34 -5.75 22.41 -3.09
CA ARG A 34 -6.71 22.84 -2.06
C ARG A 34 -7.31 21.67 -1.30
N ARG A 35 -7.28 20.48 -1.90
CA ARG A 35 -7.78 19.24 -1.31
C ARG A 35 -6.65 18.21 -1.39
N ARG A 36 -6.11 17.82 -0.22
CA ARG A 36 -5.00 16.87 -0.13
C ARG A 36 -5.49 15.61 0.56
N LEU A 37 -5.65 14.55 -0.22
CA LEU A 37 -6.41 13.37 0.19
C LEU A 37 -5.54 12.12 0.10
N VAL A 38 -5.74 11.20 1.05
CA VAL A 38 -5.09 9.90 1.06
C VAL A 38 -6.10 8.80 0.80
N ILE A 39 -5.77 7.89 -0.10
CA ILE A 39 -6.50 6.65 -0.38
C ILE A 39 -5.64 5.45 0.00
N GLY A 40 -6.14 4.60 0.89
CA GLY A 40 -5.42 3.44 1.38
C GLY A 40 -5.67 2.19 0.55
N ASP A 41 -4.61 1.44 0.23
CA ASP A 41 -4.69 0.06 -0.28
C ASP A 41 -5.76 -0.15 -1.37
N PRO A 42 -5.50 0.34 -2.59
CA PRO A 42 -6.43 0.26 -3.69
C PRO A 42 -6.44 -1.14 -4.34
N GLN A 43 -6.29 -2.21 -3.55
CA GLN A 43 -6.53 -3.61 -3.93
C GLN A 43 -8.01 -3.87 -4.25
N ALA A 44 -8.51 -3.21 -5.29
CA ALA A 44 -9.87 -3.32 -5.80
C ALA A 44 -9.91 -3.06 -7.31
N ASP A 45 -11.06 -3.29 -7.90
CA ASP A 45 -11.28 -2.93 -9.29
C ASP A 45 -11.15 -1.42 -9.51
N LEU A 46 -10.48 -1.02 -10.61
CA LEU A 46 -10.30 0.38 -10.97
C LEU A 46 -11.65 1.14 -11.03
N ALA A 47 -12.73 0.51 -11.50
CA ALA A 47 -14.04 1.17 -11.52
C ALA A 47 -14.53 1.49 -10.09
N GLN A 48 -14.22 0.66 -9.11
CA GLN A 48 -14.53 0.92 -7.70
C GLN A 48 -13.68 2.07 -7.16
N VAL A 49 -12.37 2.09 -7.44
CA VAL A 49 -11.48 3.22 -7.07
C VAL A 49 -12.03 4.53 -7.65
N LEU A 50 -12.34 4.55 -8.95
CA LEU A 50 -12.86 5.73 -9.63
C LEU A 50 -14.25 6.13 -9.13
N ALA A 51 -15.11 5.18 -8.74
CA ALA A 51 -16.41 5.47 -8.15
C ALA A 51 -16.26 6.19 -6.79
N ILE A 52 -15.29 5.79 -5.96
CA ILE A 52 -14.96 6.46 -4.71
C ILE A 52 -14.46 7.88 -4.99
N LEU A 53 -13.49 8.03 -5.90
CA LEU A 53 -12.96 9.35 -6.25
C LEU A 53 -14.05 10.27 -6.85
N ALA A 54 -14.97 9.72 -7.66
CA ALA A 54 -16.10 10.45 -8.22
C ALA A 54 -17.11 10.88 -7.15
N HIS A 55 -17.40 9.99 -6.18
CA HIS A 55 -18.27 10.27 -5.04
C HIS A 55 -17.74 11.45 -4.22
N HIS A 56 -16.43 11.48 -3.96
CA HIS A 56 -15.75 12.59 -3.28
C HIS A 56 -15.51 13.83 -4.16
N GLY A 57 -15.98 13.82 -5.41
CA GLY A 57 -15.89 14.96 -6.33
C GLY A 57 -14.45 15.32 -6.72
N LEU A 58 -13.60 14.30 -6.88
CA LEU A 58 -12.17 14.49 -7.14
C LEU A 58 -11.80 14.38 -8.62
N LEU A 59 -12.68 13.81 -9.43
CA LEU A 59 -12.47 13.62 -10.86
C LEU A 59 -13.04 14.80 -11.67
N ALA A 60 -12.28 15.26 -12.66
CA ALA A 60 -12.68 16.23 -13.65
C ALA A 60 -13.39 15.57 -14.85
N ALA A 61 -14.00 16.39 -15.70
CA ALA A 61 -14.79 15.92 -16.84
C ALA A 61 -13.99 15.12 -17.89
N ASP A 62 -12.67 15.31 -17.94
CA ASP A 62 -11.75 14.61 -18.83
C ASP A 62 -11.24 13.27 -18.30
N GLY A 63 -11.69 12.86 -17.10
CA GLY A 63 -11.32 11.60 -16.46
C GLY A 63 -10.02 11.65 -15.65
N LEU A 64 -9.41 12.83 -15.47
CA LEU A 64 -8.26 13.03 -14.59
C LEU A 64 -8.70 13.56 -13.22
N LEU A 65 -7.77 13.64 -12.27
CA LEU A 65 -7.96 14.39 -11.03
C LEU A 65 -8.16 15.87 -11.32
N HIS A 66 -9.06 16.52 -10.57
CA HIS A 66 -9.23 17.96 -10.62
C HIS A 66 -7.91 18.67 -10.30
N SER A 67 -7.63 19.78 -10.98
CA SER A 67 -6.34 20.49 -10.90
C SER A 67 -6.04 21.13 -9.55
N ASP A 68 -6.98 21.09 -8.60
CA ASP A 68 -6.79 21.54 -7.21
C ASP A 68 -6.72 20.38 -6.21
N VAL A 69 -6.73 19.13 -6.68
CA VAL A 69 -6.66 17.92 -5.85
C VAL A 69 -5.27 17.33 -5.91
N GLN A 70 -4.73 17.00 -4.74
CA GLN A 70 -3.62 16.08 -4.57
C GLN A 70 -4.16 14.77 -3.98
N LEU A 71 -3.79 13.64 -4.59
CA LEU A 71 -4.14 12.30 -4.13
C LEU A 71 -2.86 11.54 -3.77
N ILE A 72 -2.78 11.01 -2.55
CA ILE A 72 -1.71 10.11 -2.12
C ILE A 72 -2.29 8.70 -2.09
N SER A 73 -1.78 7.81 -2.94
CA SER A 73 -2.17 6.41 -2.99
C SER A 73 -1.18 5.55 -2.21
N VAL A 74 -1.69 4.84 -1.18
CA VAL A 74 -0.88 4.14 -0.19
C VAL A 74 -0.71 2.66 -0.54
N GLY A 75 0.09 2.39 -1.56
CA GLY A 75 0.64 1.06 -1.88
C GLY A 75 -0.38 -0.03 -2.20
N ASP A 76 0.13 -1.18 -2.65
CA ASP A 76 -0.66 -2.39 -2.95
C ASP A 76 -1.68 -2.17 -4.08
N HIS A 77 -1.20 -1.80 -5.27
CA HIS A 77 -2.07 -1.55 -6.42
C HIS A 77 -2.51 -2.84 -7.16
N PHE A 78 -2.01 -4.00 -6.72
CA PHE A 78 -2.19 -5.30 -7.38
C PHE A 78 -2.68 -6.37 -6.42
N ASP A 79 -3.03 -7.53 -6.97
CA ASP A 79 -3.36 -8.77 -6.22
C ASP A 79 -4.64 -8.69 -5.38
N TRP A 80 -5.75 -8.54 -6.07
CA TRP A 80 -7.10 -8.71 -5.52
C TRP A 80 -7.90 -9.66 -6.40
N GLY A 81 -9.08 -10.05 -5.93
CA GLY A 81 -9.95 -10.95 -6.69
C GLY A 81 -9.78 -12.41 -6.30
N LYS A 82 -10.75 -13.24 -6.69
CA LYS A 82 -10.70 -14.69 -6.59
C LYS A 82 -10.08 -15.27 -7.87
N PRO A 83 -9.71 -16.56 -7.92
CA PRO A 83 -9.09 -17.16 -9.09
C PRO A 83 -9.77 -16.85 -10.44
N PRO A 84 -11.12 -16.85 -10.57
CA PRO A 84 -11.79 -16.52 -11.83
C PRO A 84 -11.61 -15.06 -12.30
N GLU A 85 -11.22 -14.16 -11.40
CA GLU A 85 -11.09 -12.72 -11.65
C GLU A 85 -9.64 -12.29 -11.96
N ARG A 86 -8.66 -13.20 -11.84
CA ARG A 86 -7.22 -12.84 -11.87
C ARG A 86 -6.81 -12.09 -13.13
N GLU A 87 -7.32 -12.47 -14.30
CA GLU A 87 -6.97 -11.81 -15.56
C GLU A 87 -7.50 -10.37 -15.59
N SER A 88 -8.78 -10.16 -15.28
CA SER A 88 -9.36 -8.82 -15.20
C SER A 88 -8.70 -7.99 -14.10
N ALA A 89 -8.39 -8.60 -12.96
CA ALA A 89 -7.76 -7.92 -11.84
C ALA A 89 -6.31 -7.53 -12.15
N ALA A 90 -5.58 -8.36 -12.92
CA ALA A 90 -4.24 -8.04 -13.40
C ALA A 90 -4.24 -6.82 -14.34
N ALA A 91 -5.18 -6.78 -15.28
CA ALA A 91 -5.34 -5.65 -16.19
C ALA A 91 -5.80 -4.37 -15.47
N SER A 92 -6.75 -4.50 -14.54
CA SER A 92 -7.34 -3.40 -13.76
C SER A 92 -6.31 -2.75 -12.83
N GLY A 93 -5.48 -3.55 -12.12
CA GLY A 93 -4.38 -3.02 -11.31
C GLY A 93 -3.31 -2.28 -12.13
N LEU A 94 -2.97 -2.80 -13.32
CA LEU A 94 -2.07 -2.09 -14.23
C LEU A 94 -2.68 -0.77 -14.71
N ALA A 95 -3.97 -0.77 -15.09
CA ALA A 95 -4.68 0.42 -15.52
C ALA A 95 -4.72 1.49 -14.42
N LEU A 96 -4.89 1.10 -13.16
CA LEU A 96 -4.79 2.01 -12.02
C LEU A 96 -3.40 2.66 -11.93
N VAL A 97 -2.33 1.86 -11.97
CA VAL A 97 -0.94 2.37 -11.89
C VAL A 97 -0.63 3.31 -13.06
N ALA A 98 -1.04 2.95 -14.27
CA ALA A 98 -0.85 3.78 -15.45
C ALA A 98 -1.65 5.10 -15.37
N TRP A 99 -2.89 5.05 -14.88
CA TRP A 99 -3.72 6.24 -14.66
C TRP A 99 -3.10 7.18 -13.61
N LEU A 100 -2.61 6.66 -12.48
CA LEU A 100 -1.90 7.46 -11.47
C LEU A 100 -0.63 8.09 -12.05
N ALA A 101 0.14 7.34 -12.84
CA ALA A 101 1.37 7.82 -13.47
C ALA A 101 1.14 8.88 -14.57
N ALA A 102 -0.06 8.93 -15.15
CA ALA A 102 -0.47 9.95 -16.11
C ALA A 102 -0.74 11.33 -15.49
N HIS A 103 -0.72 11.45 -14.16
CA HIS A 103 -0.80 12.72 -13.46
C HIS A 103 0.59 13.24 -13.08
N PRO A 104 0.79 14.57 -12.96
CA PRO A 104 2.00 15.15 -12.40
C PRO A 104 2.43 14.49 -11.10
N ALA A 105 3.74 14.30 -10.93
CA ALA A 105 4.25 13.42 -9.89
C ALA A 105 3.95 13.85 -8.45
N ASN A 106 3.67 15.14 -8.27
CA ASN A 106 3.28 15.77 -7.01
C ASN A 106 1.77 16.03 -6.88
N GLN A 107 0.97 15.73 -7.91
CA GLN A 107 -0.50 15.74 -7.86
C GLN A 107 -1.04 14.36 -7.45
N ALA A 108 -0.62 13.29 -8.13
CA ALA A 108 -0.89 11.92 -7.68
C ALA A 108 0.40 11.34 -7.10
N VAL A 109 0.52 11.21 -5.80
CA VAL A 109 1.71 10.63 -5.14
C VAL A 109 1.50 9.12 -5.00
N MET A 110 2.44 8.34 -5.51
CA MET A 110 2.37 6.87 -5.52
C MET A 110 3.34 6.31 -4.48
N LEU A 111 2.82 5.70 -3.43
CA LEU A 111 3.63 5.00 -2.43
C LEU A 111 3.70 3.51 -2.75
N LEU A 112 4.80 2.87 -2.42
CA LEU A 112 4.99 1.43 -2.60
C LEU A 112 4.33 0.65 -1.47
N GLY A 113 3.59 -0.38 -1.84
CA GLY A 113 3.24 -1.48 -0.95
C GLY A 113 4.04 -2.75 -1.20
N ASN A 114 3.79 -3.79 -0.42
CA ASN A 114 4.46 -5.07 -0.58
C ASN A 114 4.05 -5.79 -1.88
N HIS A 115 2.83 -5.62 -2.37
CA HIS A 115 2.37 -6.24 -3.62
C HIS A 115 2.99 -5.55 -4.86
N ASP A 116 3.21 -4.24 -4.77
CA ASP A 116 3.95 -3.48 -5.79
C ASP A 116 5.41 -3.97 -5.83
N LEU A 117 6.07 -4.00 -4.67
CA LEU A 117 7.45 -4.47 -4.55
C LEU A 117 7.59 -5.95 -4.92
N GLY A 118 6.57 -6.77 -4.70
CA GLY A 118 6.56 -8.18 -5.09
C GLY A 118 6.88 -8.39 -6.58
N ARG A 119 6.51 -7.43 -7.44
CA ARG A 119 6.83 -7.48 -8.88
C ARG A 119 8.33 -7.40 -9.16
N ALA A 120 9.08 -6.64 -8.37
CA ALA A 120 10.53 -6.45 -8.50
C ALA A 120 11.35 -7.24 -7.46
N GLY A 121 10.70 -7.81 -6.44
CA GLY A 121 11.28 -8.61 -5.38
C GLY A 121 11.10 -10.10 -5.65
N GLU A 122 10.10 -10.70 -4.99
CA GLU A 122 9.77 -12.13 -5.04
C GLU A 122 9.60 -12.66 -6.47
N LEU A 123 8.99 -11.85 -7.35
CA LEU A 123 8.59 -12.27 -8.70
C LEU A 123 9.57 -11.82 -9.79
N ALA A 124 10.73 -11.27 -9.42
CA ALA A 124 11.70 -10.70 -10.36
C ALA A 124 12.19 -11.69 -11.43
N GLY A 125 12.22 -12.99 -11.12
CA GLY A 125 12.73 -14.04 -12.01
C GLY A 125 11.66 -14.80 -12.81
N PHE A 126 10.38 -14.44 -12.69
CA PHE A 126 9.30 -15.15 -13.36
C PHE A 126 9.01 -14.60 -14.76
N THR A 127 8.70 -15.49 -15.70
CA THR A 127 7.97 -15.12 -16.91
C THR A 127 6.49 -15.39 -16.72
N ASP A 128 5.62 -14.87 -17.59
CA ASP A 128 4.18 -15.14 -17.53
C ASP A 128 3.91 -16.65 -17.62
N ALA A 129 4.58 -17.34 -18.55
CA ALA A 129 4.46 -18.78 -18.73
C ALA A 129 4.92 -19.55 -17.48
N ARG A 130 6.09 -19.20 -16.94
CA ARG A 130 6.66 -19.87 -15.76
C ARG A 130 5.81 -19.63 -14.51
N PHE A 131 5.25 -18.43 -14.37
CA PHE A 131 4.36 -18.11 -13.25
C PHE A 131 3.03 -18.85 -13.37
N ALA A 132 2.46 -18.95 -14.58
CA ALA A 132 1.24 -19.71 -14.82
C ALA A 132 1.40 -21.19 -14.44
N GLU A 133 2.55 -21.81 -14.75
CA GLU A 133 2.87 -23.17 -14.31
C GLU A 133 2.92 -23.29 -12.78
N ALA A 134 3.65 -22.38 -12.12
CA ALA A 134 3.75 -22.35 -10.66
C ALA A 134 2.39 -22.09 -9.99
N GLN A 135 1.54 -21.26 -10.58
CA GLN A 135 0.20 -20.95 -10.08
C GLN A 135 -0.77 -22.12 -10.25
N ALA A 136 -0.78 -22.79 -11.40
CA ALA A 136 -1.62 -23.97 -11.61
C ALA A 136 -1.26 -25.13 -10.67
N GLU A 137 0.00 -25.23 -10.27
CA GLU A 137 0.42 -26.15 -9.22
C GLU A 137 -0.02 -25.68 -7.83
N ALA A 138 0.21 -24.41 -7.49
CA ALA A 138 -0.19 -23.82 -6.22
C ALA A 138 -1.70 -23.97 -5.96
N ASP A 139 -2.54 -23.69 -6.96
CA ASP A 139 -4.00 -23.81 -6.87
C ASP A 139 -4.47 -25.25 -6.58
N ARG A 140 -3.71 -26.26 -7.01
CA ARG A 140 -4.03 -27.67 -6.75
C ARG A 140 -3.70 -28.08 -5.32
N ILE A 141 -2.61 -27.56 -4.76
CA ILE A 141 -2.15 -27.95 -3.41
C ILE A 141 -2.70 -27.04 -2.31
N TYR A 142 -3.14 -25.84 -2.66
CA TYR A 142 -3.78 -24.87 -1.77
C TYR A 142 -5.22 -24.56 -2.23
N PRO A 143 -6.22 -25.38 -1.85
CA PRO A 143 -7.62 -25.15 -2.23
C PRO A 143 -8.33 -24.08 -1.37
N GLY A 144 -7.59 -23.24 -0.65
CA GLY A 144 -8.14 -22.19 0.25
C GLY A 144 -8.10 -22.52 1.74
N GLY A 145 -7.22 -23.44 2.14
CA GLY A 145 -6.88 -23.79 3.53
C GLY A 145 -5.44 -24.30 3.58
N ASP A 146 -5.01 -24.81 4.73
CA ASP A 146 -3.62 -25.26 4.89
C ASP A 146 -3.25 -26.33 3.85
N ALA A 147 -2.16 -26.10 3.12
CA ALA A 147 -1.61 -27.11 2.23
C ALA A 147 -1.03 -28.25 3.08
N ASP A 148 -1.05 -29.47 2.53
CA ASP A 148 -0.32 -30.59 3.12
C ASP A 148 1.18 -30.26 3.16
N ASP A 149 1.82 -30.45 4.32
CA ASP A 149 3.24 -30.08 4.52
C ASP A 149 4.17 -30.74 3.49
N ALA A 150 3.93 -32.01 3.14
CA ALA A 150 4.77 -32.72 2.18
C ALA A 150 4.56 -32.17 0.75
N ALA A 151 3.33 -31.82 0.40
CA ALA A 151 3.00 -31.18 -0.87
C ALA A 151 3.63 -29.76 -0.97
N GLU A 152 3.55 -28.97 0.11
CA GLU A 152 4.17 -27.64 0.21
C GLU A 152 5.69 -27.72 0.06
N GLN A 153 6.35 -28.65 0.76
CA GLN A 153 7.80 -28.85 0.64
C GLN A 153 8.21 -29.27 -0.79
N ALA A 154 7.43 -30.17 -1.41
CA ALA A 154 7.69 -30.58 -2.78
C ALA A 154 7.51 -29.42 -3.78
N TYR A 155 6.52 -28.57 -3.55
CA TYR A 155 6.28 -27.35 -4.33
C TYR A 155 7.45 -26.37 -4.20
N LEU A 156 7.87 -26.07 -2.97
CA LEU A 156 8.95 -25.13 -2.70
C LEU A 156 10.32 -25.62 -3.21
N ALA A 157 10.53 -26.93 -3.27
CA ALA A 157 11.71 -27.51 -3.92
C ALA A 157 11.74 -27.23 -5.44
N ARG A 158 10.58 -27.17 -6.10
CA ARG A 158 10.46 -26.82 -7.54
C ARG A 158 10.47 -25.31 -7.77
N TRP A 159 9.86 -24.56 -6.87
CA TRP A 159 9.67 -23.11 -6.97
C TRP A 159 10.38 -22.37 -5.83
N PRO A 160 11.72 -22.47 -5.70
CA PRO A 160 12.44 -21.92 -4.55
C PRO A 160 12.42 -20.39 -4.48
N GLN A 161 11.98 -19.70 -5.55
CA GLN A 161 11.89 -18.25 -5.58
C GLN A 161 10.72 -17.71 -4.73
N VAL A 162 9.68 -18.51 -4.49
CA VAL A 162 8.47 -18.06 -3.81
C VAL A 162 8.45 -18.57 -2.36
N PRO A 163 7.82 -17.83 -1.43
CA PRO A 163 7.75 -18.18 -0.02
C PRO A 163 6.80 -19.34 0.31
N SER A 164 5.66 -19.45 -0.38
CA SER A 164 4.66 -20.50 -0.16
C SER A 164 3.74 -20.66 -1.37
N ALA A 165 3.06 -21.80 -1.48
CA ALA A 165 2.01 -22.01 -2.47
C ALA A 165 0.81 -21.07 -2.25
N GLU A 166 0.43 -20.83 -1.00
CA GLU A 166 -0.63 -19.86 -0.65
C GLU A 166 -0.39 -18.49 -1.27
N LEU A 167 0.85 -17.97 -1.16
CA LEU A 167 1.15 -16.65 -1.68
C LEU A 167 1.13 -16.61 -3.22
N VAL A 168 1.54 -17.68 -3.90
CA VAL A 168 1.40 -17.75 -5.37
C VAL A 168 -0.06 -17.83 -5.80
N ALA A 169 -0.89 -18.58 -5.07
CA ALA A 169 -2.31 -18.73 -5.37
C ALA A 169 -3.11 -17.45 -5.05
N ARG A 170 -2.79 -16.74 -3.97
CA ARG A 170 -3.57 -15.60 -3.49
C ARG A 170 -2.88 -14.26 -3.75
N ASP A 171 -1.73 -14.06 -3.12
CA ASP A 171 -1.13 -12.73 -2.94
C ASP A 171 -0.24 -12.29 -4.11
N PHE A 172 0.10 -13.21 -5.01
CA PHE A 172 0.75 -12.94 -6.31
C PHE A 172 -0.17 -13.32 -7.48
N GLY A 173 -1.45 -13.60 -7.18
CA GLY A 173 -2.38 -14.24 -8.10
C GLY A 173 -2.54 -13.53 -9.45
N ASN A 174 -2.28 -12.22 -9.47
CA ASN A 174 -2.49 -11.36 -10.62
C ASN A 174 -1.18 -10.98 -11.33
N PHE A 175 -0.06 -11.61 -11.00
CA PHE A 175 1.23 -11.28 -11.59
C PHE A 175 1.21 -11.39 -13.11
N ARG A 176 1.65 -10.34 -13.78
CA ARG A 176 2.00 -10.35 -15.20
C ARG A 176 3.34 -9.63 -15.41
N GLU A 177 4.13 -10.06 -16.38
CA GLU A 177 5.44 -9.45 -16.69
C GLU A 177 5.31 -7.96 -17.03
N VAL A 178 4.21 -7.56 -17.68
CA VAL A 178 3.93 -6.16 -17.99
C VAL A 178 3.79 -5.30 -16.73
N GLN A 179 3.20 -5.83 -15.65
CA GLN A 179 3.11 -5.10 -14.37
C GLN A 179 4.51 -4.89 -13.78
N ARG A 180 5.38 -5.91 -13.85
CA ARG A 180 6.78 -5.77 -13.43
C ARG A 180 7.49 -4.70 -14.26
N ALA A 181 7.37 -4.71 -15.58
CA ALA A 181 8.00 -3.71 -16.44
C ALA A 181 7.59 -2.27 -16.05
N TRP A 182 6.31 -2.06 -15.71
CA TRP A 182 5.81 -0.80 -15.19
C TRP A 182 6.39 -0.44 -13.83
N VAL A 183 6.35 -1.36 -12.86
CA VAL A 183 6.90 -1.13 -11.52
C VAL A 183 8.40 -0.79 -11.59
N GLU A 184 9.17 -1.54 -12.36
CA GLU A 184 10.61 -1.29 -12.54
C GLU A 184 10.89 0.08 -13.15
N HIS A 185 10.14 0.46 -14.19
CA HIS A 185 10.26 1.79 -14.78
C HIS A 185 9.99 2.89 -13.73
N LEU A 186 8.86 2.79 -13.01
CA LEU A 186 8.42 3.78 -12.04
C LEU A 186 9.38 3.89 -10.84
N LEU A 187 10.00 2.78 -10.43
CA LEU A 187 11.09 2.78 -9.46
C LEU A 187 12.32 3.55 -9.98
N ARG A 188 12.77 3.24 -11.21
CA ARG A 188 13.97 3.86 -11.81
C ARG A 188 13.82 5.36 -12.04
N VAL A 189 12.64 5.83 -12.42
CA VAL A 189 12.35 7.27 -12.59
C VAL A 189 11.93 7.95 -11.29
N ARG A 190 12.04 7.26 -10.14
CA ARG A 190 11.71 7.76 -8.79
C ARG A 190 10.28 8.26 -8.66
N ARG A 191 9.37 7.62 -9.40
CA ARG A 191 7.93 7.91 -9.38
C ARG A 191 7.27 7.26 -8.18
N PHE A 192 7.64 6.02 -7.88
CA PHE A 192 7.28 5.35 -6.64
C PHE A 192 8.14 5.85 -5.48
N ARG A 193 7.51 6.01 -4.31
CA ARG A 193 8.15 6.47 -3.07
C ARG A 193 7.86 5.51 -1.91
N VAL A 194 8.72 5.52 -0.91
CA VAL A 194 8.48 4.80 0.35
C VAL A 194 7.50 5.57 1.22
N ALA A 195 7.68 6.89 1.28
CA ALA A 195 6.88 7.76 2.14
C ALA A 195 6.69 9.16 1.56
N HIS A 196 5.66 9.84 2.04
CA HIS A 196 5.35 11.24 1.73
C HIS A 196 5.09 12.02 3.02
N ALA A 197 5.73 13.15 3.20
CA ALA A 197 5.44 14.04 4.33
C ALA A 197 4.36 15.06 3.91
N ALA A 198 3.23 15.04 4.60
CA ALA A 198 2.10 15.95 4.35
C ALA A 198 2.15 17.22 5.20
N ALA A 199 2.83 17.14 6.34
CA ALA A 199 3.11 18.21 7.30
C ALA A 199 4.42 17.87 8.05
N SER A 200 4.87 18.74 8.97
CA SER A 200 6.08 18.47 9.77
C SER A 200 5.97 17.24 10.67
N ASP A 201 4.76 16.84 11.03
CA ASP A 201 4.46 15.74 11.96
C ASP A 201 3.59 14.64 11.33
N VAL A 202 3.29 14.72 10.02
CA VAL A 202 2.43 13.75 9.31
C VAL A 202 3.21 13.08 8.19
N LEU A 203 3.44 11.78 8.36
CA LEU A 203 4.10 10.90 7.40
C LEU A 203 3.08 9.90 6.83
N VAL A 204 2.95 9.84 5.51
CA VAL A 204 2.14 8.84 4.81
C VAL A 204 3.07 7.77 4.26
N LEU A 205 2.78 6.49 4.54
CA LEU A 205 3.57 5.33 4.13
C LEU A 205 2.72 4.07 4.19
N HIS A 206 3.20 2.95 3.64
CA HIS A 206 2.35 1.76 3.50
C HIS A 206 1.93 1.10 4.82
N ALA A 207 2.89 0.69 5.66
CA ALA A 207 2.63 -0.20 6.80
C ALA A 207 3.10 0.35 8.16
N GLY A 208 3.79 1.49 8.16
CA GLY A 208 4.35 2.14 9.36
C GLY A 208 5.82 1.85 9.59
N VAL A 209 6.48 2.72 10.35
CA VAL A 209 7.87 2.59 10.81
C VAL A 209 7.94 2.83 12.32
N THR A 210 8.82 2.06 12.97
CA THR A 210 9.20 2.25 14.38
C THR A 210 10.51 2.99 14.50
N ARG A 211 10.92 3.32 15.74
CA ARG A 211 12.24 3.90 16.01
C ARG A 211 13.37 3.05 15.44
N GLU A 212 13.25 1.73 15.53
CA GLU A 212 14.29 0.79 15.07
C GLU A 212 14.36 0.67 13.56
N ASP A 213 13.23 0.81 12.86
CA ASP A 213 13.26 0.91 11.39
C ASP A 213 13.96 2.20 10.94
N LEU A 214 13.82 3.29 11.72
CA LEU A 214 14.49 4.55 11.46
C LEU A 214 15.99 4.51 11.79
N ASP A 215 16.47 3.60 12.64
CA ASP A 215 17.91 3.40 12.86
C ASP A 215 18.64 3.07 11.56
N VAL A 216 18.00 2.30 10.67
CA VAL A 216 18.54 1.92 9.35
C VAL A 216 18.82 3.15 8.48
N THR A 217 18.02 4.20 8.64
CA THR A 217 18.17 5.44 7.87
C THR A 217 19.31 6.33 8.37
N ARG A 218 19.93 5.99 9.52
CA ARG A 218 20.96 6.79 10.22
C ARG A 218 20.48 8.19 10.61
N LEU A 219 19.16 8.41 10.63
CA LEU A 219 18.57 9.66 11.08
C LEU A 219 18.75 9.79 12.61
N PRO A 220 19.34 10.89 13.10
CA PRO A 220 19.45 11.13 14.54
C PRO A 220 18.09 11.14 15.25
N ASP A 221 18.04 10.66 16.49
CA ASP A 221 16.79 10.56 17.27
C ASP A 221 16.00 11.87 17.34
N ALA A 222 16.69 13.00 17.51
CA ALA A 222 16.09 14.34 17.56
C ALA A 222 15.35 14.75 16.28
N HIS A 223 15.55 14.04 15.17
CA HIS A 223 14.90 14.30 13.88
C HIS A 223 13.81 13.28 13.52
N ARG A 224 13.57 12.27 14.36
CA ARG A 224 12.62 11.20 14.04
C ARG A 224 11.15 11.60 14.17
N ALA A 225 10.87 12.74 14.80
CA ALA A 225 9.54 13.36 14.82
C ALA A 225 9.30 14.28 13.61
N ASP A 226 10.33 14.60 12.82
CA ASP A 226 10.22 15.46 11.64
C ASP A 226 9.90 14.60 10.40
N ALA A 227 8.63 14.58 10.01
CA ALA A 227 8.14 13.78 8.91
C ALA A 227 8.86 14.09 7.58
N TRP A 228 9.27 15.34 7.33
CA TRP A 228 10.01 15.70 6.11
C TRP A 228 11.37 15.00 6.06
N ARG A 229 12.09 15.01 7.19
CA ARG A 229 13.39 14.34 7.30
C ARG A 229 13.25 12.84 7.22
N VAL A 230 12.25 12.28 7.88
CA VAL A 230 11.96 10.84 7.82
C VAL A 230 11.62 10.40 6.40
N ALA A 231 10.72 11.11 5.71
CA ALA A 231 10.35 10.80 4.33
C ALA A 231 11.57 10.90 3.39
N ALA A 232 12.38 11.95 3.52
CA ALA A 232 13.59 12.11 2.73
C ALA A 232 14.58 10.96 2.93
N ALA A 233 14.79 10.54 4.19
CA ALA A 233 15.74 9.47 4.51
C ALA A 233 15.26 8.09 4.00
N LEU A 234 13.97 7.77 4.17
CA LEU A 234 13.37 6.53 3.65
C LEU A 234 13.40 6.48 2.11
N ASN A 235 13.04 7.59 1.45
CA ASN A 235 13.08 7.68 -0.01
C ASN A 235 14.51 7.62 -0.55
N ALA A 236 15.49 8.21 0.14
CA ALA A 236 16.90 8.11 -0.24
C ALA A 236 17.43 6.67 -0.14
N ALA A 237 16.98 5.90 0.86
CA ALA A 237 17.34 4.48 0.97
C ALA A 237 16.81 3.65 -0.21
N LEU A 238 15.56 3.90 -0.64
CA LEU A 238 15.00 3.31 -1.85
C LEU A 238 15.79 3.74 -3.10
N ASP A 239 16.00 5.03 -3.30
CA ASP A 239 16.68 5.56 -4.48
C ASP A 239 18.10 4.96 -4.60
N ALA A 240 18.81 4.79 -3.48
CA ALA A 240 20.12 4.16 -3.45
C ALA A 240 20.06 2.65 -3.78
N ALA A 241 19.08 1.94 -3.22
CA ALA A 241 18.87 0.52 -3.53
C ALA A 241 18.55 0.29 -5.01
N VAL A 242 17.65 1.11 -5.59
CA VAL A 242 17.29 1.04 -7.02
C VAL A 242 18.47 1.42 -7.91
N ALA A 243 19.28 2.43 -7.55
CA ALA A 243 20.45 2.81 -8.31
C ALA A 243 21.53 1.70 -8.36
N ALA A 244 21.68 0.95 -7.27
CA ALA A 244 22.59 -0.20 -7.20
C ALA A 244 22.00 -1.49 -7.83
N TRP A 245 20.70 -1.50 -8.10
CA TRP A 245 19.99 -2.68 -8.56
C TRP A 245 20.17 -2.91 -10.07
N THR A 246 20.79 -4.04 -10.41
CA THR A 246 21.09 -4.42 -11.80
C THR A 246 20.32 -5.66 -12.26
N ARG A 247 20.15 -6.65 -11.37
CA ARG A 247 19.48 -7.93 -11.65
C ARG A 247 18.98 -8.58 -10.36
N GLY A 248 18.07 -9.54 -10.51
CA GLY A 248 17.54 -10.34 -9.41
C GLY A 248 16.54 -9.57 -8.53
N PRO A 249 16.14 -10.13 -7.38
CA PRO A 249 15.19 -9.49 -6.48
C PRO A 249 15.71 -8.14 -5.95
N LEU A 250 14.91 -7.09 -6.08
CA LEU A 250 15.17 -5.81 -5.41
C LEU A 250 15.08 -6.01 -3.89
N ARG A 251 16.07 -5.43 -3.19
CA ARG A 251 16.16 -5.40 -1.73
C ARG A 251 16.47 -3.97 -1.32
N ILE A 252 15.83 -3.49 -0.25
CA ILE A 252 16.18 -2.20 0.36
C ILE A 252 16.83 -2.53 1.70
N PRO A 253 18.17 -2.42 1.84
CA PRO A 253 18.88 -2.87 3.02
C PRO A 253 18.24 -2.39 4.33
N GLY A 254 17.84 -3.34 5.19
CA GLY A 254 17.18 -3.10 6.48
C GLY A 254 15.70 -2.68 6.42
N LEU A 255 15.18 -2.27 5.26
CA LEU A 255 13.80 -1.80 5.09
C LEU A 255 12.90 -2.75 4.30
N HIS A 256 13.44 -3.55 3.38
CA HIS A 256 12.71 -4.52 2.59
C HIS A 256 13.60 -5.72 2.25
N HIS A 257 13.06 -6.91 2.48
CA HIS A 257 13.66 -8.17 2.07
C HIS A 257 12.57 -9.08 1.47
N PRO A 258 12.66 -9.46 0.19
CA PRO A 258 11.67 -10.28 -0.48
C PRO A 258 11.71 -11.72 0.05
N GLY A 259 10.53 -12.33 0.14
CA GLY A 259 10.37 -13.71 0.57
C GLY A 259 10.92 -14.74 -0.43
N ASN A 260 11.15 -15.96 0.05
CA ASN A 260 11.49 -17.14 -0.75
C ASN A 260 11.34 -18.41 0.11
N ALA A 261 11.48 -19.59 -0.49
CA ALA A 261 11.31 -20.87 0.18
C ALA A 261 12.24 -21.05 1.40
N ALA A 262 13.47 -20.54 1.33
CA ALA A 262 14.46 -20.72 2.38
C ALA A 262 14.28 -19.76 3.58
N GLN A 263 13.69 -18.59 3.35
CA GLN A 263 13.59 -17.51 4.33
C GLN A 263 12.14 -17.21 4.74
N GLY A 264 11.17 -17.86 4.10
CA GLY A 264 9.75 -17.61 4.30
C GLY A 264 9.29 -16.31 3.62
N GLU A 265 8.16 -15.78 4.11
CA GLU A 265 7.52 -14.58 3.57
C GLU A 265 8.42 -13.33 3.62
N GLY A 266 8.11 -12.35 2.77
CA GLY A 266 8.80 -11.07 2.74
C GLY A 266 8.68 -10.30 4.07
N THR A 267 9.71 -9.51 4.36
CA THR A 267 9.83 -8.76 5.62
C THR A 267 10.26 -7.32 5.37
N GLY A 268 10.00 -6.44 6.36
CA GLY A 268 10.38 -5.03 6.29
C GLY A 268 9.19 -4.09 6.42
N VAL A 269 9.44 -2.79 6.30
CA VAL A 269 8.47 -1.71 6.59
C VAL A 269 7.24 -1.71 5.67
N PHE A 270 7.27 -2.50 4.59
CA PHE A 270 6.14 -2.69 3.68
C PHE A 270 5.22 -3.85 4.07
N TYR A 271 5.63 -4.73 4.98
CA TYR A 271 4.82 -5.87 5.43
C TYR A 271 4.34 -5.71 6.87
N GLN A 272 4.73 -4.61 7.52
CA GLN A 272 4.63 -4.44 8.96
C GLN A 272 3.17 -4.28 9.41
N ARG A 273 2.83 -4.93 10.51
CA ARG A 273 1.53 -4.80 11.17
C ARG A 273 1.74 -4.56 12.67
N PRO A 274 1.03 -3.60 13.29
CA PRO A 274 1.08 -3.46 14.74
C PRO A 274 0.50 -4.71 15.40
N SER A 275 1.20 -5.27 16.38
CA SER A 275 0.79 -6.46 17.12
C SER A 275 1.18 -6.35 18.59
N LEU A 276 0.29 -6.84 19.46
CA LEU A 276 0.52 -7.03 20.89
C LEU A 276 0.50 -8.53 21.28
N LEU A 277 0.47 -9.43 20.30
CA LEU A 277 0.43 -10.87 20.56
C LEU A 277 1.78 -11.38 21.11
N PRO A 278 1.80 -12.25 22.14
CA PRO A 278 3.02 -12.70 22.80
C PRO A 278 4.02 -13.41 21.89
N GLU A 279 3.54 -14.23 20.94
CA GLU A 279 4.36 -14.97 19.96
C GLU A 279 5.20 -14.05 19.07
N ASP A 280 4.76 -12.79 18.90
CA ASP A 280 5.48 -11.81 18.08
C ASP A 280 6.58 -11.10 18.86
N ALA A 281 6.53 -11.10 20.19
CA ALA A 281 7.42 -10.31 21.05
C ALA A 281 8.91 -10.68 20.93
N GLU A 282 9.24 -11.91 20.50
CA GLU A 282 10.61 -12.30 20.16
C GLU A 282 11.01 -11.83 18.76
N ARG A 283 10.09 -11.92 17.79
CA ARG A 283 10.32 -11.56 16.38
C ARG A 283 10.38 -10.05 16.14
N VAL A 284 9.81 -9.25 17.05
CA VAL A 284 9.74 -7.79 16.86
C VAL A 284 11.06 -7.06 17.08
N ARG A 285 12.07 -7.65 17.74
CA ARG A 285 13.30 -6.91 18.13
C ARG A 285 14.28 -6.64 16.99
N GLY A 286 14.16 -7.32 15.84
CA GLY A 286 15.05 -7.15 14.68
C GLY A 286 14.43 -6.40 13.49
N THR A 287 15.28 -5.97 12.56
CA THR A 287 14.89 -5.40 11.27
C THR A 287 15.63 -6.13 10.15
N PRO A 288 14.95 -6.57 9.08
CA PRO A 288 13.53 -6.41 8.77
C PRO A 288 12.61 -7.41 9.53
N ARG A 289 11.32 -7.07 9.65
CA ARG A 289 10.27 -7.89 10.32
C ARG A 289 8.89 -7.63 9.71
N ARG A 290 7.88 -8.46 10.04
CA ARG A 290 6.48 -8.31 9.57
C ARG A 290 5.51 -7.78 10.62
N ARG A 291 5.90 -7.76 11.89
CA ARG A 291 5.05 -7.30 12.99
C ARG A 291 5.86 -6.47 13.94
N PHE A 292 5.25 -5.48 14.58
CA PHE A 292 5.94 -4.59 15.52
C PHE A 292 5.04 -4.27 16.71
N ASP A 293 5.67 -3.99 17.85
CA ASP A 293 4.96 -3.47 19.01
C ASP A 293 4.67 -1.97 18.80
N PRO A 294 3.39 -1.55 18.74
CA PRO A 294 3.05 -0.16 18.52
C PRO A 294 3.66 0.80 19.56
N ARG A 295 3.99 0.36 20.77
CA ARG A 295 4.66 1.19 21.79
C ARG A 295 6.05 1.69 21.38
N ARG A 296 6.59 1.18 20.27
CA ARG A 296 7.91 1.54 19.70
C ARG A 296 7.82 2.55 18.56
N LEU A 297 6.64 3.06 18.29
CA LEU A 297 6.46 4.11 17.30
C LEU A 297 7.23 5.39 17.68
N PRO A 298 7.70 6.18 16.71
CA PRO A 298 8.40 7.42 16.98
C PRO A 298 7.45 8.44 17.65
N PRO A 299 7.75 8.90 18.88
CA PRO A 299 6.90 9.87 19.57
C PRO A 299 6.87 11.20 18.81
N GLY A 300 5.72 11.86 18.79
CA GLY A 300 5.53 13.13 18.08
C GLY A 300 5.30 12.99 16.56
N LEU A 301 5.26 11.76 16.04
CA LEU A 301 4.98 11.48 14.64
C LEU A 301 3.58 10.85 14.47
N THR A 302 2.79 11.41 13.57
CA THR A 302 1.57 10.80 13.05
C THR A 302 1.88 10.09 11.75
N GLN A 303 1.55 8.80 11.67
CA GLN A 303 1.76 7.96 10.50
C GLN A 303 0.44 7.56 9.87
N VAL A 304 0.25 7.84 8.59
CA VAL A 304 -0.93 7.44 7.83
C VAL A 304 -0.58 6.19 7.02
N VAL A 305 -1.34 5.10 7.20
CA VAL A 305 -1.02 3.76 6.67
C VAL A 305 -2.16 3.08 5.94
N GLY A 306 -1.81 2.22 4.97
CA GLY A 306 -2.72 1.50 4.07
C GLY A 306 -2.77 -0.03 4.29
N HIS A 307 -1.88 -0.63 5.07
CA HIS A 307 -1.65 -2.07 4.90
C HIS A 307 -2.62 -3.05 5.61
N THR A 308 -3.38 -2.65 6.66
CA THR A 308 -3.99 -3.64 7.59
C THR A 308 -5.46 -3.41 7.94
N ARG A 309 -6.34 -4.22 7.34
CA ARG A 309 -7.81 -4.21 7.58
C ARG A 309 -8.18 -4.24 9.06
N ASP A 310 -9.31 -3.65 9.41
CA ASP A 310 -9.79 -3.57 10.80
C ASP A 310 -9.89 -4.92 11.49
N LYS A 311 -10.50 -5.91 10.82
CA LYS A 311 -10.59 -7.29 11.35
C LYS A 311 -9.21 -7.85 11.72
N ARG A 312 -8.19 -7.61 10.89
CA ARG A 312 -6.82 -8.07 11.14
C ARG A 312 -6.15 -7.26 12.24
N SER A 313 -6.30 -5.93 12.21
CA SER A 313 -5.77 -5.04 13.25
C SER A 313 -6.28 -5.42 14.63
N ARG A 314 -7.59 -5.62 14.78
CA ARG A 314 -8.20 -6.06 16.05
C ARG A 314 -7.63 -7.39 16.53
N ALA A 315 -7.51 -8.37 15.64
CA ALA A 315 -6.93 -9.67 15.98
C ALA A 315 -5.47 -9.55 16.45
N MET A 316 -4.64 -8.73 15.79
CA MET A 316 -3.24 -8.52 16.17
C MET A 316 -3.08 -7.71 17.47
N LEU A 317 -4.06 -6.88 17.81
CA LEU A 317 -4.07 -6.10 19.04
C LEU A 317 -4.74 -6.84 20.21
N GLY A 318 -5.16 -8.09 20.03
CA GLY A 318 -5.87 -8.87 21.05
C GLY A 318 -7.28 -8.34 21.36
N LEU A 319 -7.88 -7.58 20.44
CA LEU A 319 -9.22 -7.02 20.55
C LEU A 319 -10.25 -7.98 19.93
N SER A 320 -11.50 -7.87 20.38
CA SER A 320 -12.60 -8.63 19.77
C SER A 320 -12.76 -8.27 18.28
N PRO A 321 -12.91 -9.26 17.39
CA PRO A 321 -13.19 -9.02 15.98
C PRO A 321 -14.62 -8.48 15.76
N THR A 322 -15.51 -8.60 16.75
CA THR A 322 -16.86 -8.03 16.71
C THR A 322 -16.78 -6.50 16.61
N GLY A 323 -17.51 -5.92 15.67
CA GLY A 323 -17.50 -4.49 15.40
C GLY A 323 -16.41 -4.03 14.42
N ALA A 324 -15.70 -4.96 13.77
CA ALA A 324 -14.83 -4.60 12.66
C ALA A 324 -15.64 -3.94 11.51
N ARG A 325 -15.10 -2.87 10.94
CA ARG A 325 -15.70 -2.11 9.84
C ARG A 325 -14.72 -1.99 8.68
N ASP A 326 -15.22 -2.23 7.48
CA ASP A 326 -14.51 -1.94 6.23
C ASP A 326 -14.84 -0.51 5.76
N GLY A 327 -13.99 0.07 4.92
CA GLY A 327 -14.16 1.40 4.33
C GLY A 327 -13.90 2.61 5.24
N VAL A 328 -13.75 2.44 6.56
CA VAL A 328 -13.65 3.58 7.50
C VAL A 328 -12.24 3.84 8.00
N LEU A 329 -11.97 5.12 8.30
CA LEU A 329 -10.76 5.52 8.99
C LEU A 329 -10.70 4.94 10.39
N ARG A 330 -9.49 4.60 10.83
CA ARG A 330 -9.19 4.11 12.17
C ARG A 330 -7.94 4.80 12.67
N HIS A 331 -7.75 4.77 13.98
CA HIS A 331 -6.51 5.24 14.56
C HIS A 331 -6.03 4.36 15.70
N LEU A 332 -4.72 4.38 15.90
CA LEU A 332 -4.03 3.87 17.08
C LEU A 332 -3.24 5.01 17.70
N VAL A 333 -3.33 5.17 19.03
CA VAL A 333 -2.54 6.14 19.79
C VAL A 333 -1.72 5.41 20.84
N THR A 334 -0.48 5.84 21.04
CA THR A 334 0.37 5.32 22.11
C THR A 334 1.26 6.41 22.72
N ASP A 335 1.49 6.32 24.02
CA ASP A 335 2.48 7.11 24.77
C ASP A 335 3.79 6.31 25.01
N GLY A 336 3.93 5.15 24.36
CA GLY A 336 5.03 4.21 24.59
C GLY A 336 4.78 3.19 25.71
N THR A 337 3.66 3.31 26.42
CA THR A 337 3.25 2.35 27.46
C THR A 337 1.87 1.76 27.18
N ARG A 338 0.90 2.61 26.84
CA ARG A 338 -0.49 2.25 26.52
C ARG A 338 -0.73 2.30 25.03
N VAL A 339 -1.73 1.56 24.57
CA VAL A 339 -2.13 1.48 23.16
C VAL A 339 -3.65 1.55 23.12
N ASP A 340 -4.17 2.61 22.51
CA ASP A 340 -5.60 2.83 22.31
C ASP A 340 -5.91 2.72 20.82
N TYR A 341 -7.01 2.06 20.47
CA TYR A 341 -7.42 1.82 19.08
C TYR A 341 -8.92 2.07 18.90
N ALA A 342 -9.28 2.91 17.94
CA ALA A 342 -10.68 3.27 17.68
C ALA A 342 -10.94 3.61 16.21
N HIS A 343 -12.22 3.67 15.84
CA HIS A 343 -12.66 4.19 14.54
C HIS A 343 -12.66 5.72 14.52
N GLY A 344 -12.58 6.30 13.33
CA GLY A 344 -12.64 7.73 13.08
C GLY A 344 -11.29 8.45 13.20
N ALA A 345 -11.34 9.79 13.16
CA ALA A 345 -10.18 10.65 13.28
C ALA A 345 -9.48 10.48 14.63
N PRO A 346 -8.15 10.58 14.69
CA PRO A 346 -7.42 10.55 15.95
C PRO A 346 -7.82 11.75 16.83
N PRO A 347 -7.71 11.62 18.17
CA PRO A 347 -7.84 12.77 19.05
C PRO A 347 -6.76 13.82 18.76
N PRO A 348 -6.91 15.06 19.25
CA PRO A 348 -5.88 16.08 19.12
C PRO A 348 -4.50 15.56 19.59
N PRO A 349 -3.41 15.90 18.87
CA PRO A 349 -2.08 15.40 19.22
C PRO A 349 -1.72 15.75 20.67
N THR A 350 -1.33 14.72 21.43
CA THR A 350 -0.77 14.90 22.77
C THR A 350 0.75 14.92 22.69
N PRO A 351 1.47 15.84 23.36
CA PRO A 351 2.93 15.88 23.33
C PRO A 351 3.55 14.52 23.69
N GLY A 352 4.44 14.02 22.85
CA GLY A 352 5.13 12.74 23.05
C GLY A 352 4.32 11.49 22.68
N ALA A 353 3.04 11.62 22.31
CA ALA A 353 2.29 10.51 21.77
C ALA A 353 2.69 10.23 20.31
N ALA A 354 2.66 8.96 19.92
CA ALA A 354 2.73 8.54 18.52
C ALA A 354 1.33 8.10 18.06
N VAL A 355 1.01 8.37 16.79
CA VAL A 355 -0.30 8.08 16.21
C VAL A 355 -0.13 7.29 14.92
N LEU A 356 -0.91 6.23 14.73
CA LEU A 356 -1.20 5.70 13.40
C LEU A 356 -2.63 6.05 13.02
N VAL A 357 -2.83 6.50 11.79
CA VAL A 357 -4.12 6.62 11.13
C VAL A 357 -4.15 5.57 10.03
N PHE A 358 -5.11 4.67 10.08
CA PHE A 358 -5.30 3.66 9.04
C PHE A 358 -6.31 4.20 8.04
N THR A 359 -5.87 4.40 6.81
CA THR A 359 -6.72 4.75 5.66
C THR A 359 -7.19 3.52 4.91
N ASP A 360 -6.83 2.34 5.39
CA ASP A 360 -7.19 1.09 4.77
C ASP A 360 -8.53 0.59 5.29
N GLY A 361 -9.32 0.13 4.34
CA GLY A 361 -10.67 -0.30 4.58
C GLY A 361 -11.16 -1.07 3.38
N ALA A 362 -10.54 -2.21 3.08
CA ALA A 362 -11.07 -3.25 2.20
C ALA A 362 -11.94 -2.72 1.06
N MET A 363 -11.34 -1.93 0.17
CA MET A 363 -12.08 -1.10 -0.78
C MET A 363 -13.08 -1.90 -1.63
N ARG A 364 -12.75 -3.17 -1.89
CA ARG A 364 -13.59 -4.16 -2.57
C ARG A 364 -14.86 -4.57 -1.78
N GLU A 365 -14.78 -4.55 -0.46
CA GLU A 365 -15.81 -5.04 0.45
C GLU A 365 -16.80 -3.94 0.89
N CYS A 366 -16.60 -2.71 0.41
CA CYS A 366 -17.35 -1.53 0.83
C CYS A 366 -17.95 -0.80 -0.40
N PRO A 367 -19.22 -0.37 -0.36
CA PRO A 367 -19.77 0.54 -1.37
C PRO A 367 -18.99 1.84 -1.45
N ALA A 368 -18.88 2.42 -2.66
CA ALA A 368 -18.11 3.65 -2.88
C ALA A 368 -18.52 4.85 -1.98
N PRO A 369 -19.82 5.09 -1.69
CA PRO A 369 -20.23 6.17 -0.78
C PRO A 369 -19.79 5.99 0.68
N ASP A 370 -19.52 4.76 1.09
CA ASP A 370 -19.20 4.42 2.48
C ASP A 370 -17.68 4.40 2.72
N TYR A 371 -16.86 4.53 1.66
CA TYR A 371 -15.41 4.55 1.76
C TYR A 371 -14.90 5.96 2.12
N GLU A 372 -14.23 6.07 3.26
CA GLU A 372 -13.66 7.31 3.79
C GLU A 372 -12.24 7.54 3.25
N LEU A 373 -12.03 8.68 2.58
CA LEU A 373 -10.70 9.19 2.30
C LEU A 373 -10.21 10.00 3.50
N LEU A 374 -8.91 10.00 3.79
CA LEU A 374 -8.35 10.92 4.79
C LEU A 374 -8.03 12.26 4.13
N ASP A 375 -8.59 13.33 4.68
CA ASP A 375 -8.21 14.70 4.39
C ASP A 375 -7.02 15.10 5.29
N LEU A 376 -5.90 15.45 4.65
CA LEU A 376 -4.65 15.77 5.34
C LEU A 376 -4.68 17.13 6.05
N ASP A 377 -5.56 18.03 5.64
CA ASP A 377 -5.72 19.36 6.22
C ASP A 377 -6.55 19.29 7.50
N THR A 378 -7.65 18.55 7.47
CA THR A 378 -8.52 18.37 8.66
C THR A 378 -8.09 17.21 9.56
N ARG A 379 -7.26 16.28 9.03
CA ARG A 379 -6.85 15.02 9.67
C ARG A 379 -8.04 14.13 10.04
N ALA A 380 -9.09 14.18 9.24
CA ALA A 380 -10.34 13.46 9.43
C ALA A 380 -10.86 12.89 8.09
N ALA A 381 -11.97 12.17 8.14
CA ALA A 381 -12.63 11.68 6.93
C ALA A 381 -13.06 12.86 6.05
N ALA A 382 -12.75 12.78 4.76
CA ALA A 382 -13.15 13.77 3.77
C ALA A 382 -14.68 13.84 3.67
N ILE A 383 -15.21 15.06 3.59
CA ILE A 383 -16.64 15.28 3.42
C ILE A 383 -16.95 15.33 1.93
N ALA A 384 -17.72 14.35 1.45
CA ALA A 384 -18.19 14.35 0.07
C ALA A 384 -19.05 15.61 -0.22
N PRO A 385 -18.90 16.25 -1.40
CA PRO A 385 -19.71 17.40 -1.76
C PRO A 385 -21.21 17.06 -1.71
N ARG A 386 -22.03 17.95 -1.14
CA ARG A 386 -23.48 17.75 -1.16
C ARG A 386 -24.01 17.81 -2.61
N PRO A 387 -25.02 17.01 -2.97
CA PRO A 387 -25.59 16.99 -4.33
C PRO A 387 -26.13 18.35 -4.82
N GLU A 388 -26.44 19.28 -3.92
CA GLU A 388 -27.15 20.54 -4.22
C GLU A 388 -26.22 21.69 -4.68
N GLY A 389 -24.99 21.40 -5.09
CA GLY A 389 -23.99 22.42 -5.45
C GLY A 389 -23.32 22.22 -6.81
N ARG A 390 -23.98 21.58 -7.79
CA ARG A 390 -23.49 21.46 -9.17
C ARG A 390 -24.35 22.25 -10.14
#